data_AF-A0A314YV88-F1
#
_entry.id   AF-A0A314YV88-F1
#
_cell.length_a   1.000
_cell.length_b   1.000
_cell.length_c   1.000
_cell.angle_alpha   90.00
_cell.angle_beta   90.00
_cell.angle_gamma   90.00
#
_symmetry.space_group_name_H-M   'P 1'
#
loop_
_entity.id
_entity.type
_entity.pdbx_description
1 polymer ?
#
loop_
_entity_poly.entity_id
_entity_poly.type
_entity_poly.pdbx_seq_one_letter_code
_entity_poly.pdbx_strand_id
1 'polypeptide(L)'
;MEPKDPSSYILVSNLYSASGRWHCSEMVRDKMRKRGFRKHPGQSWIIHNNKIHPFYARDKSHLQAKDIYSGLEILILECLKAGYVPDTSFVLQEVEEHQKKDFLYYHSAKLAATYGLLTSSQENQFGS
;
A
#
# COMPACT_ATOMS: atom_id res chain seq x y z
N MET A 1 21.17 20.61 9.09
CA MET A 1 19.94 21.31 8.65
C MET A 1 18.73 20.61 9.27
N GLU A 2 17.84 21.34 9.93
CA GLU A 2 16.57 20.76 10.39
C GLU A 2 15.55 20.67 9.23
N PRO A 3 14.80 19.56 9.09
CA PRO A 3 13.76 19.43 8.07
C PRO A 3 12.64 20.47 8.29
N LYS A 4 12.29 21.21 7.24
CA LYS A 4 11.25 22.26 7.27
C LYS A 4 9.88 21.79 6.75
N ASP A 5 9.82 20.60 6.16
CA ASP A 5 8.62 20.03 5.57
C ASP A 5 8.45 18.53 5.93
N PRO A 6 7.21 17.99 5.88
CA PRO A 6 6.92 16.58 6.16
C PRO A 6 7.77 15.59 5.37
N SER A 7 8.06 15.85 4.10
CA SER A 7 8.76 14.92 3.21
C SER A 7 10.22 14.74 3.61
N SER A 8 10.86 15.83 4.03
CA SER A 8 12.23 15.79 4.56
C SER A 8 12.33 14.98 5.86
N TYR A 9 11.35 15.05 6.78
CA TYR A 9 11.30 14.17 7.95
C TYR A 9 11.15 12.70 7.55
N ILE A 10 10.29 12.40 6.57
CA ILE A 10 10.08 11.05 6.07
C ILE A 10 11.36 10.49 5.44
N LEU A 11 12.07 11.29 4.64
CA LEU A 11 13.32 10.85 4.01
C LEU A 11 14.40 10.53 5.04
N VAL A 12 14.58 11.40 6.04
CA VAL A 12 15.57 11.17 7.11
C VAL A 12 15.20 9.96 7.97
N SER A 13 13.92 9.79 8.29
CA SER A 13 13.43 8.59 8.98
C SER A 13 13.71 7.33 8.17
N ASN A 14 13.43 7.35 6.87
CA ASN A 14 13.68 6.23 5.97
C ASN A 14 15.18 5.88 5.86
N LEU A 15 16.06 6.89 5.82
CA LEU A 15 17.52 6.67 5.81
C LEU A 15 17.99 5.95 7.09
N TYR A 16 17.47 6.36 8.25
CA TYR A 16 17.76 5.67 9.51
C TYR A 16 17.23 4.23 9.52
N SER A 17 15.99 4.01 9.07
CA SER A 17 15.42 2.67 8.94
C SER A 17 16.23 1.77 8.01
N ALA A 18 16.63 2.27 6.83
CA ALA A 18 17.44 1.53 5.86
C ALA A 18 18.83 1.15 6.40
N SER A 19 19.34 1.92 7.37
CA SER A 19 20.62 1.65 8.05
C SER A 19 20.45 0.81 9.32
N GLY A 20 19.28 0.22 9.58
CA GLY A 20 18.99 -0.56 10.79
C GLY A 20 18.88 0.27 12.06
N ARG A 21 18.84 1.61 11.96
CA ARG A 21 18.77 2.55 13.09
C ARG A 21 17.32 2.91 13.41
N TRP A 22 16.52 1.91 13.75
CA TRP A 22 15.07 2.04 13.96
C TRP A 22 14.70 3.07 15.03
N HIS A 23 15.42 3.07 16.15
CA HIS A 23 15.24 4.06 17.21
C HIS A 23 15.41 5.50 16.69
N CYS A 24 16.43 5.76 15.86
CA CYS A 24 16.63 7.09 15.27
C CYS A 24 15.51 7.45 14.27
N SER A 25 15.01 6.47 13.50
CA SER A 25 13.87 6.65 12.62
C SER A 25 12.61 7.05 13.41
N GLU A 26 12.35 6.38 14.53
CA GLU A 26 11.25 6.67 15.42
C GLU A 26 11.36 8.07 16.04
N MET A 27 12.54 8.46 16.52
CA MET A 27 12.78 9.82 17.05
C MET A 27 12.46 10.90 16.01
N VAL A 28 12.84 10.69 14.74
CA VAL A 28 12.54 11.63 13.65
C VAL A 28 11.04 11.70 13.39
N ARG A 29 10.34 10.56 13.39
CA ARG A 29 8.87 10.51 13.25
C ARG A 29 8.15 11.15 14.43
N ASP A 30 8.69 11.01 15.63
CA ASP A 30 8.13 11.64 16.83
C ASP A 30 8.29 13.16 16.79
N LYS A 31 9.46 13.64 16.38
CA LYS A 31 9.70 15.08 16.15
C LYS A 31 8.78 15.65 15.08
N MET A 32 8.55 14.90 13.99
CA MET A 32 7.59 15.26 12.94
C MET A 32 6.17 15.42 13.52
N ARG A 33 5.68 14.43 14.29
CA ARG A 33 4.35 14.47 14.92
C ARG A 33 4.19 15.61 15.92
N LYS A 34 5.20 15.84 16.77
CA LYS A 34 5.21 16.94 17.76
C LYS A 34 5.10 18.33 17.12
N ARG A 35 5.54 18.48 15.86
CA ARG A 35 5.41 19.71 15.07
C ARG A 35 4.08 19.79 14.28
N GLY A 36 3.18 18.84 14.46
CA GLY A 36 1.89 18.78 13.77
C GLY A 36 1.96 18.24 12.34
N PHE A 37 3.13 17.80 11.87
CA PHE A 37 3.27 17.25 10.54
C PHE A 37 2.75 15.80 10.49
N ARG A 38 1.96 15.49 9.46
CA ARG A 38 1.45 14.15 9.16
C ARG A 38 1.76 13.77 7.72
N LYS A 39 2.13 12.51 7.51
CA LYS A 39 2.22 11.95 6.16
C LYS A 39 0.79 11.67 5.68
N HIS A 40 0.43 12.22 4.52
CA HIS A 40 -0.79 11.82 3.85
C HIS A 40 -0.54 10.45 3.20
N PRO A 41 -1.38 9.44 3.46
CA PRO A 41 -1.23 8.14 2.82
C PRO A 41 -1.40 8.31 1.31
N GLY A 42 -0.56 7.61 0.54
CA GLY A 42 -0.78 7.50 -0.90
C GLY A 42 -2.10 6.76 -1.16
N GLN A 43 -2.84 7.23 -2.15
CA GLN A 43 -4.06 6.59 -2.61
C GLN A 43 -3.96 6.28 -4.11
N SER A 44 -4.71 5.29 -4.53
CA SER A 44 -4.95 4.98 -5.93
C SER A 44 -6.45 4.97 -6.15
N TRP A 45 -6.92 5.17 -7.38
CA TRP A 45 -8.34 5.14 -7.68
C TRP A 45 -8.58 4.55 -9.06
N ILE A 46 -9.82 4.13 -9.28
CA ILE A 46 -10.29 3.66 -10.58
C ILE A 46 -11.70 4.20 -10.82
N ILE A 47 -12.03 4.39 -12.09
CA ILE A 47 -13.35 4.88 -12.51
C ILE A 47 -14.12 3.69 -13.06
N HIS A 48 -15.30 3.43 -12.50
CA HIS A 48 -16.23 2.38 -12.96
C HIS A 48 -17.66 2.90 -12.81
N ASN A 49 -18.52 2.66 -13.80
CA ASN A 49 -19.90 3.18 -13.84
C ASN A 49 -20.01 4.69 -13.51
N ASN A 50 -19.09 5.48 -14.08
CA ASN A 50 -18.98 6.93 -13.88
C ASN A 50 -18.81 7.38 -12.41
N LYS A 51 -18.33 6.47 -11.54
CA LYS A 51 -18.00 6.74 -10.13
C LYS A 51 -16.51 6.53 -9.88
N ILE A 52 -15.95 7.34 -9.00
CA ILE A 52 -14.57 7.20 -8.53
C ILE A 52 -14.56 6.25 -7.33
N HIS A 53 -13.75 5.22 -7.41
CA HIS A 53 -13.52 4.26 -6.33
C HIS A 53 -12.09 4.46 -5.79
N PRO A 54 -11.91 5.17 -4.66
CA PRO A 54 -10.60 5.36 -4.05
C PRO A 54 -10.18 4.14 -3.24
N PHE A 55 -8.88 3.90 -3.18
CA PHE A 55 -8.25 2.84 -2.41
C PHE A 55 -7.02 3.37 -1.68
N TYR A 56 -6.93 3.06 -0.40
CA TYR A 56 -5.72 3.23 0.40
C TYR A 56 -5.00 1.89 0.61
N ALA A 57 -3.72 1.92 1.01
CA ALA A 57 -3.02 0.69 1.35
C ALA A 57 -3.70 0.00 2.54
N ARG A 58 -3.99 -1.30 2.41
CA ARG A 58 -4.75 -2.12 3.39
C ARG A 58 -6.15 -1.57 3.71
N ASP A 59 -6.75 -0.81 2.78
CA ASP A 59 -8.11 -0.29 2.94
C ASP A 59 -9.13 -1.43 2.92
N LYS A 60 -10.10 -1.40 3.84
CA LYS A 60 -11.21 -2.34 3.95
C LYS A 60 -12.57 -1.63 4.00
N SER A 61 -12.61 -0.33 3.74
CA SER A 61 -13.83 0.49 3.78
C SER A 61 -14.73 0.31 2.55
N HIS A 62 -14.19 -0.24 1.45
CA HIS A 62 -14.94 -0.49 0.24
C HIS A 62 -16.01 -1.58 0.45
N LEU A 63 -17.22 -1.40 -0.09
CA LEU A 63 -18.33 -2.36 0.06
C LEU A 63 -17.98 -3.77 -0.43
N GLN A 64 -17.19 -3.85 -1.50
CA GLN A 64 -16.70 -5.11 -2.09
C GLN A 64 -15.31 -5.51 -1.58
N ALA A 65 -14.87 -5.01 -0.42
CA ALA A 65 -13.52 -5.30 0.10
C ALA A 65 -13.23 -6.80 0.18
N LYS A 66 -14.20 -7.63 0.59
CA LYS A 66 -14.01 -9.08 0.67
C LYS A 66 -13.62 -9.69 -0.68
N ASP A 67 -14.33 -9.32 -1.74
CA ASP A 67 -14.10 -9.86 -3.08
C ASP A 67 -12.78 -9.36 -3.66
N ILE A 68 -12.46 -8.09 -3.43
CA ILE A 68 -11.20 -7.47 -3.86
C ILE A 68 -10.01 -8.16 -3.19
N TYR A 69 -10.08 -8.43 -1.89
CA TYR A 69 -8.97 -9.12 -1.19
C TYR A 69 -8.84 -10.57 -1.66
N SER A 70 -9.96 -11.28 -1.82
CA SER A 70 -9.95 -12.66 -2.31
C SER A 70 -9.38 -12.76 -3.73
N GLY A 71 -9.78 -11.86 -4.62
CA GLY A 71 -9.24 -11.78 -5.98
C GLY A 71 -7.75 -11.45 -5.98
N LEU A 72 -7.31 -10.55 -5.11
CA LEU A 72 -5.91 -10.16 -5.00
C LEU A 72 -5.06 -11.32 -4.46
N GLU A 73 -5.55 -12.08 -3.48
CA GLU A 73 -4.88 -13.28 -2.97
C GLU A 73 -4.67 -14.31 -4.09
N ILE A 74 -5.68 -14.54 -4.92
CA ILE A 74 -5.57 -15.43 -6.11
C ILE A 74 -4.49 -14.90 -7.06
N LEU A 75 -4.52 -13.61 -7.41
CA LEU A 75 -3.53 -13.01 -8.31
C LEU A 75 -2.11 -13.10 -7.74
N ILE A 76 -1.92 -12.90 -6.44
CA ILE A 76 -0.63 -13.06 -5.78
C ILE A 76 -0.15 -14.50 -5.89
N LEU A 77 -1.02 -15.47 -5.60
CA LEU A 77 -0.68 -16.89 -5.70
C LEU A 77 -0.27 -17.28 -7.13
N GLU A 78 -0.99 -16.81 -8.15
CA GLU A 78 -0.64 -17.06 -9.55
C GLU A 78 0.69 -16.41 -9.94
N CYS A 79 0.95 -15.16 -9.52
CA CYS A 79 2.25 -14.51 -9.71
C CYS A 79 3.39 -15.31 -9.07
N LEU A 80 3.20 -15.79 -7.84
CA LEU A 80 4.21 -16.61 -7.14
C LEU A 80 4.47 -17.93 -7.88
N LYS A 81 3.42 -18.61 -8.37
CA LYS A 81 3.56 -19.82 -9.20
C LYS A 81 4.30 -19.56 -10.51
N ALA A 82 4.11 -18.37 -11.09
CA ALA A 82 4.81 -17.93 -12.29
C ALA A 82 6.28 -17.50 -12.04
N GLY A 83 6.76 -17.57 -10.79
CA GLY A 83 8.15 -17.27 -10.43
C GLY A 83 8.39 -15.84 -9.96
N TYR A 84 7.35 -15.05 -9.67
CA TYR A 84 7.51 -13.74 -9.03
C TYR A 84 8.15 -13.89 -7.65
N VAL A 85 9.21 -13.13 -7.38
CA VAL A 85 9.86 -13.06 -6.06
C VAL A 85 9.53 -11.70 -5.44
N PRO A 86 8.78 -11.65 -4.32
CA PRO A 86 8.46 -10.41 -3.64
C PRO A 86 9.71 -9.74 -3.07
N ASP A 87 9.95 -8.48 -3.47
CA ASP A 87 11.04 -7.67 -2.93
C ASP A 87 10.56 -6.86 -1.72
N THR A 88 10.93 -7.32 -0.53
CA THR A 88 10.58 -6.68 0.75
C THR A 88 11.61 -5.66 1.22
N SER A 89 12.70 -5.44 0.47
CA SER A 89 13.78 -4.50 0.85
C SER A 89 13.31 -3.06 1.01
N PHE A 90 12.21 -2.70 0.35
CA PHE A 90 11.58 -1.38 0.42
C PHE A 90 10.62 -1.20 1.61
N VAL A 91 10.34 -2.25 2.39
CA VAL A 91 9.51 -2.15 3.60
C VAL A 91 10.39 -1.76 4.78
N LEU A 92 10.56 -0.44 4.92
CA LEU A 92 11.35 0.21 5.96
C LEU A 92 10.61 0.28 7.31
N GLN A 93 9.82 -0.73 7.64
CA GLN A 93 9.25 -0.91 8.98
C GLN A 93 9.95 -2.09 9.66
N GLU A 94 10.21 -1.93 10.96
CA GLU A 94 10.71 -3.02 11.81
C GLU A 94 9.55 -3.96 12.15
N VAL A 95 9.27 -4.88 11.24
CA VAL A 95 8.22 -5.89 11.35
C VAL A 95 8.76 -7.21 10.82
N GLU A 96 8.10 -8.31 11.18
CA GLU A 96 8.50 -9.63 10.71
C GLU A 96 8.37 -9.75 9.18
N GLU A 97 9.15 -10.64 8.57
CA GLU A 97 9.21 -10.79 7.11
C GLU A 97 7.84 -11.14 6.50
N HIS A 98 7.02 -11.91 7.23
CA HIS A 98 5.65 -12.21 6.82
C HIS A 98 4.79 -10.93 6.76
N GLN A 99 4.95 -10.02 7.73
CA GLN A 99 4.24 -8.75 7.77
C GLN A 99 4.74 -7.81 6.67
N LYS A 100 6.04 -7.83 6.34
CA LYS A 100 6.57 -7.04 5.21
C LYS A 100 5.93 -7.42 3.88
N LYS A 101 5.67 -8.72 3.67
CA LYS A 101 4.94 -9.18 2.49
C LYS A 101 3.53 -8.60 2.43
N ASP A 102 2.83 -8.51 3.57
CA ASP A 102 1.50 -7.87 3.62
C ASP A 102 1.56 -6.38 3.26
N PHE A 103 2.61 -5.66 3.67
CA PHE A 103 2.80 -4.26 3.26
C PHE A 103 2.93 -4.12 1.74
N LEU A 104 3.59 -5.08 1.09
CA LEU A 104 3.82 -5.12 -0.36
C LEU A 104 2.60 -5.62 -1.14
N TYR A 105 1.85 -6.57 -0.60
CA TYR A 105 0.70 -7.19 -1.27
C TYR A 105 -0.51 -6.27 -1.29
N TYR A 106 -0.84 -5.65 -0.16
CA TYR A 106 -2.05 -4.84 -0.02
C TYR A 106 -1.80 -3.35 -0.27
N HIS A 107 -1.07 -3.03 -1.35
CA HIS A 107 -0.90 -1.66 -1.83
C HIS A 107 -2.18 -1.14 -2.50
N SER A 108 -2.45 0.17 -2.37
CA SER A 108 -3.61 0.83 -2.96
C SER A 108 -3.77 0.56 -4.45
N ALA A 109 -2.67 0.56 -5.20
CA ALA A 109 -2.68 0.32 -6.64
C ALA A 109 -3.10 -1.12 -6.99
N LYS A 110 -2.67 -2.11 -6.19
CA LYS A 110 -3.04 -3.52 -6.38
C LYS A 110 -4.52 -3.75 -6.06
N LEU A 111 -5.03 -3.11 -5.01
CA LEU A 111 -6.46 -3.13 -4.68
C LEU A 111 -7.31 -2.51 -5.79
N ALA A 112 -6.92 -1.33 -6.29
CA ALA A 112 -7.60 -0.64 -7.39
C ALA A 112 -7.59 -1.47 -8.69
N ALA A 113 -6.44 -2.05 -9.05
CA ALA A 113 -6.33 -2.91 -10.23
C ALA A 113 -7.18 -4.17 -10.11
N THR A 114 -7.17 -4.82 -8.94
CA THR A 114 -7.99 -6.02 -8.69
C THR A 114 -9.48 -5.70 -8.81
N TYR A 115 -9.92 -4.57 -8.25
CA TYR A 115 -11.29 -4.12 -8.41
C TYR A 115 -11.67 -3.95 -9.90
N GLY A 116 -10.80 -3.33 -10.70
CA GLY A 116 -11.03 -3.17 -12.14
C GLY A 116 -11.16 -4.50 -12.90
N LEU A 117 -10.38 -5.51 -12.52
CA LEU A 117 -10.48 -6.85 -13.11
C LEU A 117 -11.80 -7.55 -12.74
N LEU A 118 -12.22 -7.42 -11.48
CA LEU A 118 -13.48 -7.99 -11.01
C LEU A 118 -14.68 -7.35 -11.69
N THR A 119 -14.67 -6.03 -11.89
CA THR A 119 -15.81 -5.32 -12.48
C THR A 119 -15.88 -5.47 -13.99
N SER A 120 -14.75 -5.47 -14.70
CA SER A 120 -14.72 -5.73 -16.16
C SER A 120 -15.18 -7.15 -16.52
N SER A 121 -14.96 -8.13 -15.64
CA SER A 121 -15.43 -9.51 -15.85
C SER A 121 -16.95 -9.67 -15.66
N GLN A 122 -17.59 -8.79 -14.89
CA GLN A 122 -19.04 -8.80 -14.65
C GLN A 122 -19.82 -8.14 -15.80
N GLU A 123 -19.25 -7.11 -16.45
CA GLU A 123 -19.87 -6.47 -17.62
C GLU A 123 -20.03 -7.44 -18.81
N ASN A 124 -19.09 -8.38 -18.97
CA ASN A 124 -19.15 -9.40 -20.03
C ASN A 124 -20.20 -10.50 -19.82
N GLN A 125 -20.92 -10.53 -18.69
CA GLN A 125 -21.99 -11.51 -18.45
C GLN A 125 -23.41 -10.98 -18.74
N PHE A 126 -23.56 -9.67 -18.95
CA PHE A 126 -24.86 -9.04 -19.26
C PHE A 126 -24.91 -8.41 -20.66
N GLY A 127 -23.84 -8.57 -21.44
CA GLY A 127 -23.75 -8.17 -22.84
C GLY A 127 -23.83 -9.36 -23.80
N SER A 128 -24.95 -10.08 -23.79
CA SER A 128 -25.31 -11.08 -24.82
C SER A 128 -26.82 -11.11 -25.01
#